data_AF-A0A942N5Q6-F1
#
_entry.id   AF-A0A942N5Q6-F1
#
_cell.length_a   1.000
_cell.length_b   1.000
_cell.length_c   1.000
_cell.angle_alpha   90.00
_cell.angle_beta   90.00
_cell.angle_gamma   90.00
#
_symmetry.space_group_name_H-M   'P 1'
#
loop_
_entity.id
_entity.type
_entity.pdbx_description
1 polymer ?
#
loop_
_entity_poly.entity_id
_entity_poly.type
_entity_poly.pdbx_seq_one_letter_code
_entity_poly.pdbx_strand_id
1 'polypeptide(L)'
;MEVADNRIPITKLVLTVVLIALVVISYTALLKYRSFTPEALKDESELVKYIFRKQKCGWQYALACQMMSDRIEDIELTLNRITNGIDFIEPRKIPLEEYFKWLVLRPETLRRLGKSVAIQCTEEFPKFIGKFKSEEQLTELKSRVLTFVRLYDYAKNFEVECHQIIPPEPYVQVHEMTYGWTEPIRDGISTFMNIMLELSSIDKKSLKAGTVNPPSFNIVFSAPNNI
;
A
#
# COMPACT_ATOMS: atom_id res chain seq x y z
N MET A 1 -29.38 -74.43 5.88
CA MET A 1 -28.66 -73.15 5.98
C MET A 1 -28.78 -72.46 4.64
N GLU A 2 -29.80 -71.62 4.47
CA GLU A 2 -29.92 -70.76 3.29
C GLU A 2 -28.89 -69.65 3.40
N VAL A 3 -27.91 -69.66 2.51
CA VAL A 3 -26.97 -68.55 2.34
C VAL A 3 -27.73 -67.47 1.58
N ALA A 4 -28.23 -66.47 2.30
CA ALA A 4 -28.89 -65.32 1.69
C ALA A 4 -27.90 -64.63 0.73
N ASP A 5 -28.17 -64.74 -0.57
CA ASP A 5 -27.40 -64.13 -1.66
C ASP A 5 -27.63 -62.62 -1.61
N ASN A 6 -26.86 -61.96 -0.74
CA ASN A 6 -26.97 -60.54 -0.42
C ASN A 6 -26.29 -59.71 -1.53
N ARG A 7 -26.76 -59.85 -2.77
CA ARG A 7 -26.24 -59.06 -3.90
C ARG A 7 -26.73 -57.63 -3.75
N ILE A 8 -25.80 -56.76 -3.38
CA ILE A 8 -26.03 -55.32 -3.39
C ILE A 8 -26.42 -54.94 -4.83
N PRO A 9 -27.59 -54.34 -5.06
CA PRO A 9 -28.02 -53.96 -6.40
C PRO A 9 -27.01 -52.98 -6.98
N ILE A 10 -26.56 -53.23 -8.21
CA ILE A 10 -25.54 -52.45 -8.94
C ILE A 10 -25.85 -50.94 -8.91
N THR A 11 -27.14 -50.59 -8.92
CA THR A 11 -27.63 -49.21 -8.80
C THR A 11 -27.21 -48.50 -7.51
N LYS A 12 -27.19 -49.20 -6.37
CA LYS A 12 -26.71 -48.64 -5.09
C LYS A 12 -25.21 -48.37 -5.14
N LEU A 13 -24.45 -49.29 -5.74
CA LEU A 13 -23.00 -49.18 -5.89
C LEU A 13 -22.62 -47.98 -6.77
N VAL A 14 -23.28 -47.83 -7.92
CA VAL A 14 -23.12 -46.68 -8.82
C VAL A 14 -23.48 -45.38 -8.11
N LEU A 15 -24.59 -45.34 -7.36
CA LEU A 15 -25.00 -44.15 -6.62
C LEU A 15 -23.94 -43.75 -5.58
N THR A 16 -23.40 -44.69 -4.80
CA THR A 16 -22.34 -44.40 -3.83
C THR A 16 -21.07 -43.88 -4.50
N VAL A 17 -20.66 -44.44 -5.64
CA VAL A 17 -19.48 -43.97 -6.38
C VAL A 17 -19.68 -42.55 -6.90
N VAL A 18 -20.86 -42.24 -7.46
CA VAL A 18 -21.18 -40.87 -7.94
C VAL A 18 -21.18 -39.87 -6.79
N LEU A 19 -21.73 -40.25 -5.62
CA LEU A 19 -21.80 -39.38 -4.46
C LEU A 19 -20.40 -39.09 -3.88
N ILE A 20 -19.55 -40.11 -3.78
CA ILE A 20 -18.14 -39.94 -3.39
C ILE A 20 -17.40 -39.06 -4.40
N ALA A 21 -17.57 -39.30 -5.70
CA ALA A 21 -16.95 -38.49 -6.75
C ALA A 21 -17.36 -37.02 -6.65
N LEU A 22 -18.65 -36.74 -6.44
CA LEU A 22 -19.17 -35.38 -6.28
C LEU A 22 -18.62 -34.69 -5.04
N VAL A 23 -18.47 -35.40 -3.91
CA VAL A 23 -17.84 -34.88 -2.70
C VAL A 23 -16.37 -34.57 -2.94
N VAL A 24 -15.62 -35.47 -3.60
CA VAL A 24 -14.20 -35.27 -3.90
C VAL A 24 -13.98 -34.11 -4.87
N ILE A 25 -14.80 -33.99 -5.93
CA ILE A 25 -14.73 -32.88 -6.88
C ILE A 25 -15.06 -31.56 -6.17
N SER A 26 -16.09 -31.55 -5.33
CA SER A 26 -16.48 -30.35 -4.57
C SER A 26 -15.38 -29.94 -3.58
N TYR A 27 -14.80 -30.91 -2.87
CA TYR A 27 -13.70 -30.67 -1.93
C TYR A 27 -12.45 -30.16 -2.64
N THR A 28 -12.04 -30.77 -3.75
CA THR A 28 -10.87 -30.35 -4.54
C THR A 28 -11.08 -28.98 -5.19
N ALA A 29 -12.28 -28.69 -5.70
CA ALA A 29 -12.62 -27.38 -6.22
C ALA A 29 -12.56 -26.29 -5.13
N LEU A 30 -13.07 -26.60 -3.93
CA LEU A 30 -13.06 -25.70 -2.79
C LEU A 30 -11.63 -25.48 -2.26
N LEU A 31 -10.81 -26.52 -2.21
CA LEU A 31 -9.38 -26.40 -1.90
C LEU A 31 -8.66 -25.52 -2.94
N LYS A 32 -8.86 -25.80 -4.23
CA LYS A 32 -8.24 -25.03 -5.32
C LYS A 32 -8.66 -23.56 -5.27
N TYR A 33 -9.93 -23.29 -4.96
CA TYR A 33 -10.43 -21.93 -4.76
C TYR A 33 -9.79 -21.24 -3.54
N ARG A 34 -9.65 -21.96 -2.41
CA ARG A 34 -9.00 -21.39 -1.20
C ARG A 34 -7.51 -21.12 -1.41
N SER A 35 -6.82 -21.94 -2.20
CA SER A 35 -5.41 -21.79 -2.52
C SER A 35 -5.15 -20.90 -3.74
N PHE A 36 -6.19 -20.48 -4.46
CA PHE A 36 -6.03 -19.65 -5.65
C PHE A 36 -5.47 -18.28 -5.25
N THR A 37 -4.32 -17.94 -5.84
CA THR A 37 -3.69 -16.63 -5.74
C THR A 37 -3.26 -16.23 -7.15
N PRO A 38 -3.71 -15.08 -7.67
CA PRO A 38 -3.25 -14.57 -8.95
C PRO A 38 -1.73 -14.40 -8.95
N GLU A 39 -1.07 -14.63 -10.09
CA GLU A 39 0.40 -14.53 -10.17
C GLU A 39 0.90 -13.14 -9.73
N ALA A 40 0.15 -12.08 -10.01
CA ALA A 40 0.47 -10.71 -9.59
C ALA A 40 0.60 -10.55 -8.06
N LEU A 41 -0.10 -11.37 -7.28
CA LEU A 41 -0.17 -11.31 -5.81
C LEU A 41 0.63 -12.42 -5.11
N LYS A 42 1.37 -13.23 -5.85
CA LYS A 42 2.08 -14.40 -5.32
C LYS A 42 3.11 -14.03 -4.26
N ASP A 43 3.87 -12.97 -4.52
CA ASP A 43 4.93 -12.43 -3.64
C ASP A 43 4.40 -11.41 -2.62
N GLU A 44 3.08 -11.18 -2.57
CA GLU A 44 2.49 -10.25 -1.61
C GLU A 44 2.20 -10.95 -0.27
N SER A 45 1.88 -10.14 0.76
CA SER A 45 1.56 -10.66 2.09
C SER A 45 0.28 -11.51 2.10
N GLU A 46 0.16 -12.40 3.10
CA GLU A 46 -1.04 -13.22 3.26
C GLU A 46 -2.30 -12.38 3.51
N LEU A 47 -2.15 -11.18 4.09
CA LEU A 47 -3.25 -10.22 4.25
C LEU A 47 -3.74 -9.70 2.90
N VAL A 48 -2.84 -9.31 1.99
CA VAL A 48 -3.18 -8.91 0.62
C VAL A 48 -3.92 -10.04 -0.11
N LYS A 49 -3.42 -11.28 -0.03
CA LYS A 49 -4.08 -12.46 -0.61
C LYS A 49 -5.44 -12.74 0.03
N TYR A 50 -5.57 -12.50 1.34
CA TYR A 50 -6.83 -12.66 2.06
C TYR A 50 -7.88 -11.63 1.63
N ILE A 51 -7.49 -10.35 1.52
CA ILE A 51 -8.37 -9.27 1.04
C ILE A 51 -8.88 -9.59 -0.36
N PHE A 52 -7.97 -9.99 -1.27
CA PHE A 52 -8.33 -10.37 -2.63
C PHE A 52 -9.31 -11.53 -2.68
N ARG A 53 -9.12 -12.59 -1.86
CA ARG A 53 -10.05 -13.73 -1.84
C ARG A 53 -11.43 -13.38 -1.29
N LYS A 54 -11.51 -12.44 -0.35
CA LYS A 54 -12.78 -12.06 0.29
C LYS A 54 -13.64 -11.14 -0.57
N GLN A 55 -13.03 -10.29 -1.41
CA GLN A 55 -13.70 -9.34 -2.30
C GLN A 55 -14.90 -8.61 -1.65
N LYS A 56 -14.76 -8.19 -0.38
CA LYS A 56 -15.79 -7.39 0.30
C LYS A 56 -16.02 -6.07 -0.44
N CYS A 57 -17.13 -5.37 -0.14
CA CYS A 57 -17.32 -4.01 -0.67
C CYS A 57 -16.07 -3.16 -0.38
N GLY A 58 -15.57 -2.41 -1.37
CA GLY A 58 -14.38 -1.59 -1.22
C GLY A 58 -13.05 -2.37 -1.12
N TRP A 59 -13.03 -3.67 -1.43
CA TRP A 59 -11.81 -4.50 -1.35
C TRP A 59 -10.64 -3.94 -2.14
N GLN A 60 -10.89 -3.17 -3.20
CA GLN A 60 -9.87 -2.63 -4.10
C GLN A 60 -9.05 -1.54 -3.38
N TYR A 61 -9.73 -0.71 -2.59
CA TYR A 61 -9.10 0.27 -1.70
C TYR A 61 -8.35 -0.43 -0.58
N ALA A 62 -8.95 -1.44 0.05
CA ALA A 62 -8.31 -2.21 1.12
C ALA A 62 -7.03 -2.91 0.61
N LEU A 63 -7.10 -3.49 -0.59
CA LEU A 63 -5.98 -4.19 -1.22
C LEU A 63 -4.83 -3.22 -1.50
N ALA A 64 -5.12 -2.09 -2.16
CA ALA A 64 -4.13 -1.08 -2.47
C ALA A 64 -3.49 -0.51 -1.19
N CYS A 65 -4.32 -0.19 -0.19
CA CYS A 65 -3.87 0.33 1.09
C CYS A 65 -2.95 -0.65 1.82
N GLN A 66 -3.30 -1.94 1.89
CA GLN A 66 -2.46 -2.95 2.51
C GLN A 66 -1.13 -3.11 1.76
N MET A 67 -1.16 -3.17 0.42
CA MET A 67 0.06 -3.27 -0.38
C MET A 67 0.99 -2.07 -0.19
N MET A 68 0.44 -0.86 -0.01
CA MET A 68 1.23 0.34 0.34
C MET A 68 1.77 0.24 1.76
N SER A 69 0.92 -0.10 2.73
CA SER A 69 1.27 -0.18 4.16
C SER A 69 2.44 -1.12 4.39
N ASP A 70 2.39 -2.32 3.82
CA ASP A 70 3.43 -3.34 3.96
C ASP A 70 4.81 -2.83 3.51
N ARG A 71 4.87 -1.82 2.63
CA ARG A 71 6.11 -1.28 2.07
C ARG A 71 6.52 0.05 2.71
N ILE A 72 5.55 0.88 3.08
CA ILE A 72 5.78 2.18 3.71
C ILE A 72 6.23 1.99 5.16
N GLU A 73 5.76 0.97 5.85
CA GLU A 73 6.15 0.68 7.24
C GLU A 73 7.68 0.52 7.39
N ASP A 74 8.31 -0.23 6.50
CA ASP A 74 9.78 -0.39 6.49
C ASP A 74 10.51 0.94 6.28
N ILE A 75 9.96 1.81 5.43
CA ILE A 75 10.53 3.13 5.15
C ILE A 75 10.37 4.06 6.35
N GLU A 76 9.21 4.05 7.00
CA GLU A 76 8.93 4.82 8.22
C GLU A 76 9.83 4.38 9.38
N LEU A 77 10.02 3.08 9.56
CA LEU A 77 10.95 2.56 10.57
C LEU A 77 12.37 3.07 10.33
N THR A 78 12.80 3.12 9.07
CA THR A 78 14.12 3.66 8.69
C THR A 78 14.20 5.16 8.98
N LEU A 79 13.19 5.94 8.56
CA LEU A 79 13.12 7.38 8.85
C LEU A 79 13.18 7.66 10.35
N ASN A 80 12.37 6.96 11.14
CA ASN A 80 12.36 7.13 12.59
C ASN A 80 13.72 6.82 13.22
N ARG A 81 14.45 5.82 12.73
CA ARG A 81 15.82 5.53 13.23
C ARG A 81 16.80 6.65 12.88
N ILE A 82 16.69 7.22 11.68
CA ILE A 82 17.53 8.35 11.24
C ILE A 82 17.25 9.58 12.09
N THR A 83 15.98 9.96 12.22
CA THR A 83 15.56 11.16 12.98
C THR A 83 15.94 11.06 14.46
N ASN A 84 15.88 9.87 15.05
CA ASN A 84 16.30 9.63 16.44
C ASN A 84 17.81 9.40 16.61
N GLY A 85 18.61 9.46 15.53
CA GLY A 85 20.06 9.24 15.58
C GLY A 85 20.48 7.80 15.93
N ILE A 86 19.59 6.82 15.74
CA ILE A 86 19.87 5.39 15.97
C ILE A 86 20.71 4.84 14.83
N ASP A 87 20.39 5.22 13.59
CA ASP A 87 21.13 4.81 12.41
C ASP A 87 22.25 5.82 12.10
N PHE A 88 23.48 5.33 12.00
CA PHE A 88 24.63 6.14 11.62
C PHE A 88 24.60 6.45 10.11
N ILE A 89 24.52 7.73 9.77
CA ILE A 89 24.68 8.22 8.40
C ILE A 89 26.10 8.75 8.24
N GLU A 90 26.84 8.22 7.26
CA GLU A 90 28.21 8.64 7.00
C GLU A 90 28.26 10.12 6.59
N PRO A 91 28.88 11.00 7.40
CA PRO A 91 28.84 12.42 7.16
C PRO A 91 29.78 12.81 6.01
N ARG A 92 29.32 13.73 5.16
CA ARG A 92 30.03 14.25 3.99
C ARG A 92 30.20 15.75 4.09
N LYS A 93 31.45 16.22 4.08
CA LYS A 93 31.77 17.65 3.92
C LYS A 93 31.74 18.00 2.44
N ILE A 94 31.12 19.12 2.11
CA ILE A 94 31.11 19.68 0.75
C ILE A 94 31.64 21.13 0.77
N PRO A 95 32.28 21.61 -0.31
CA PRO A 95 32.72 23.00 -0.42
C PRO A 95 31.56 23.99 -0.28
N LEU A 96 31.85 25.21 0.20
CA LEU A 96 30.83 26.24 0.44
C LEU A 96 29.97 26.53 -0.80
N GLU A 97 30.59 26.65 -1.98
CA GLU A 97 29.86 26.90 -3.24
C GLU A 97 28.90 25.76 -3.60
N GLU A 98 29.30 24.52 -3.35
CA GLU A 98 28.46 23.34 -3.57
C GLU A 98 27.34 23.26 -2.54
N TYR A 99 27.61 23.60 -1.28
CA TYR A 99 26.61 23.69 -0.22
C TYR A 99 25.51 24.69 -0.58
N PHE A 100 25.86 25.87 -1.08
CA PHE A 100 24.87 26.85 -1.52
C PHE A 100 24.02 26.35 -2.68
N LYS A 101 24.64 25.74 -3.70
CA LYS A 101 23.92 25.14 -4.82
C LYS A 101 22.97 24.05 -4.34
N TRP A 102 23.44 23.19 -3.44
CA TRP A 102 22.64 22.15 -2.82
C TRP A 102 21.43 22.74 -2.09
N LEU A 103 21.65 23.71 -1.19
CA LEU A 103 20.62 24.33 -0.36
C LEU A 103 19.53 25.03 -1.20
N VAL A 104 19.92 25.77 -2.23
CA VAL A 104 18.99 26.49 -3.12
C VAL A 104 18.09 25.53 -3.93
N LEU A 105 18.57 24.32 -4.24
CA LEU A 105 17.80 23.32 -4.98
C LEU A 105 16.80 22.53 -4.13
N ARG A 106 16.93 22.56 -2.78
CA ARG A 106 16.07 21.77 -1.88
C ARG A 106 14.59 22.15 -1.95
N PRO A 107 14.21 23.45 -1.88
CA PRO A 107 12.80 23.83 -1.95
C PRO A 107 12.15 23.42 -3.27
N GLU A 108 12.87 23.57 -4.39
CA GLU A 108 12.36 23.17 -5.71
C GLU A 108 12.18 21.66 -5.82
N THR A 109 13.11 20.87 -5.26
CA THR A 109 13.00 19.41 -5.20
C THR A 109 11.78 18.97 -4.41
N LEU A 110 11.58 19.54 -3.22
CA LEU A 110 10.41 19.26 -2.38
C LEU A 110 9.11 19.68 -3.04
N ARG A 111 9.07 20.86 -3.66
CA ARG A 111 7.89 21.34 -4.39
C ARG A 111 7.50 20.39 -5.51
N ARG A 112 8.48 19.86 -6.26
CA ARG A 112 8.22 18.85 -7.29
C ARG A 112 7.69 17.55 -6.69
N LEU A 113 8.33 17.06 -5.63
CA LEU A 113 7.89 15.84 -4.93
C LEU A 113 6.46 15.98 -4.38
N GLY A 114 6.18 17.06 -3.66
CA GLY A 114 4.86 17.37 -3.13
C GLY A 114 3.80 17.48 -4.22
N LYS A 115 4.12 18.12 -5.37
CA LYS A 115 3.22 18.16 -6.53
C LYS A 115 2.94 16.76 -7.09
N SER A 116 3.96 15.92 -7.24
CA SER A 116 3.79 14.55 -7.72
C SER A 116 2.93 13.72 -6.77
N VAL A 117 3.15 13.83 -5.46
CA VAL A 117 2.35 13.15 -4.43
C VAL A 117 0.91 13.65 -4.47
N ALA A 118 0.68 14.96 -4.52
CA ALA A 118 -0.66 15.53 -4.62
C ALA A 118 -1.43 14.98 -5.83
N ILE A 119 -0.82 15.01 -7.03
CA ILE A 119 -1.44 14.48 -8.25
C ILE A 119 -1.78 12.99 -8.10
N GLN A 120 -0.88 12.19 -7.52
CA GLN A 120 -1.15 10.77 -7.28
C GLN A 120 -2.33 10.58 -6.32
N CYS A 121 -2.34 11.27 -5.18
CA CYS A 121 -3.36 11.12 -4.15
C CYS A 121 -4.74 11.64 -4.56
N THR A 122 -4.83 12.72 -5.34
CA THR A 122 -6.10 13.40 -5.62
C THR A 122 -6.68 13.06 -6.99
N GLU A 123 -5.85 12.72 -7.98
CA GLU A 123 -6.29 12.54 -9.36
C GLU A 123 -6.05 11.12 -9.88
N GLU A 124 -4.79 10.69 -9.95
CA GLU A 124 -4.43 9.49 -10.70
C GLU A 124 -4.87 8.19 -10.00
N PHE A 125 -4.51 8.06 -8.72
CA PHE A 125 -4.75 6.83 -7.97
C PHE A 125 -6.25 6.60 -7.69
N PRO A 126 -7.03 7.60 -7.22
CA PRO A 126 -8.48 7.46 -7.08
C PRO A 126 -9.18 7.11 -8.39
N LYS A 127 -8.80 7.76 -9.49
CA LYS A 127 -9.37 7.49 -10.83
C LYS A 127 -9.09 6.08 -11.31
N PHE A 128 -7.90 5.55 -11.02
CA PHE A 128 -7.55 4.18 -11.34
C PHE A 128 -8.37 3.18 -10.50
N ILE A 129 -8.36 3.32 -9.17
CA ILE A 129 -9.10 2.40 -8.29
C ILE A 129 -10.60 2.42 -8.59
N GLY A 130 -11.18 3.58 -8.87
CA GLY A 130 -12.60 3.68 -9.22
C GLY A 130 -12.99 2.90 -10.49
N LYS A 131 -12.02 2.60 -11.37
CA LYS A 131 -12.22 1.80 -12.59
C LYS A 131 -11.79 0.34 -12.45
N PHE A 132 -11.07 0.00 -11.38
CA PHE A 132 -10.48 -1.31 -11.18
C PHE A 132 -11.57 -2.31 -10.74
N LYS A 133 -11.83 -3.34 -11.57
CA LYS A 133 -12.95 -4.28 -11.39
C LYS A 133 -12.54 -5.75 -11.47
N SER A 134 -11.40 -6.07 -12.09
CA SER A 134 -11.09 -7.44 -12.47
C SER A 134 -9.64 -7.84 -12.17
N GLU A 135 -9.39 -9.15 -12.21
CA GLU A 135 -8.09 -9.75 -11.90
C GLU A 135 -7.00 -9.31 -12.88
N GLU A 136 -7.34 -9.09 -14.15
CA GLU A 136 -6.40 -8.70 -15.21
C GLU A 136 -5.72 -7.35 -14.92
N GLN A 137 -6.34 -6.51 -14.09
CA GLN A 137 -5.83 -5.21 -13.72
C GLN A 137 -4.89 -5.25 -12.49
N LEU A 138 -4.72 -6.40 -11.84
CA LEU A 138 -3.90 -6.53 -10.62
C LEU A 138 -2.43 -6.16 -10.85
N THR A 139 -1.90 -6.52 -12.01
CA THR A 139 -0.53 -6.16 -12.40
C THR A 139 -0.37 -4.64 -12.50
N GLU A 140 -1.35 -3.95 -13.07
CA GLU A 140 -1.34 -2.48 -13.14
C GLU A 140 -1.49 -1.86 -11.74
N LEU A 141 -2.38 -2.40 -10.89
CA LEU A 141 -2.52 -1.95 -9.51
C LEU A 141 -1.19 -2.06 -8.76
N LYS A 142 -0.52 -3.21 -8.84
CA LYS A 142 0.79 -3.42 -8.23
C LYS A 142 1.82 -2.42 -8.73
N SER A 143 1.89 -2.18 -10.04
CA SER A 143 2.79 -1.18 -10.63
C SER A 143 2.53 0.23 -10.10
N ARG A 144 1.26 0.62 -9.97
CA ARG A 144 0.88 1.93 -9.41
C ARG A 144 1.21 2.05 -7.93
N VAL A 145 0.95 1.00 -7.14
CA VAL A 145 1.35 0.95 -5.72
C VAL A 145 2.87 1.11 -5.60
N LEU A 146 3.67 0.39 -6.39
CA LEU A 146 5.12 0.52 -6.38
C LEU A 146 5.58 1.93 -6.77
N THR A 147 4.94 2.54 -7.77
CA THR A 147 5.22 3.93 -8.17
C THR A 147 4.92 4.91 -7.04
N PHE A 148 3.80 4.72 -6.34
CA PHE A 148 3.42 5.53 -5.20
C PHE A 148 4.41 5.38 -4.03
N VAL A 149 4.78 4.14 -3.69
CA VAL A 149 5.79 3.84 -2.66
C VAL A 149 7.14 4.46 -3.00
N ARG A 150 7.53 4.54 -4.27
CA ARG A 150 8.77 5.25 -4.68
C ARG A 150 8.73 6.74 -4.35
N LEU A 151 7.58 7.41 -4.42
CA LEU A 151 7.46 8.81 -3.99
C LEU A 151 7.74 8.95 -2.49
N TYR A 152 7.24 8.00 -1.71
CA TYR A 152 7.52 7.91 -0.28
C TYR A 152 9.02 7.64 -0.01
N ASP A 153 9.64 6.74 -0.78
CA ASP A 153 11.08 6.48 -0.70
C ASP A 153 11.93 7.70 -1.07
N TYR A 154 11.49 8.51 -2.06
CA TYR A 154 12.15 9.78 -2.38
C TYR A 154 12.10 10.79 -1.23
N ALA A 155 11.01 10.82 -0.45
CA ALA A 155 10.95 11.62 0.77
C ALA A 155 11.99 11.13 1.79
N LYS A 156 12.10 9.81 2.02
CA LYS A 156 13.15 9.25 2.87
C LYS A 156 14.56 9.62 2.39
N ASN A 157 14.84 9.44 1.10
CA ASN A 157 16.16 9.73 0.54
C ASN A 157 16.51 11.22 0.66
N PHE A 158 15.52 12.12 0.57
CA PHE A 158 15.72 13.54 0.83
C PHE A 158 16.19 13.79 2.27
N GLU A 159 15.54 13.20 3.28
CA GLU A 159 15.95 13.35 4.69
C GLU A 159 17.34 12.76 4.95
N VAL A 160 17.62 11.56 4.42
CA VAL A 160 18.95 10.94 4.51
C VAL A 160 20.03 11.90 3.99
N GLU A 161 19.79 12.53 2.84
CA GLU A 161 20.73 13.47 2.24
C GLU A 161 20.90 14.75 3.08
N CYS A 162 19.85 15.25 3.73
CA CYS A 162 19.96 16.35 4.69
C CYS A 162 20.91 15.96 5.83
N HIS A 163 20.69 14.81 6.47
CA HIS A 163 21.52 14.34 7.58
C HIS A 163 22.95 13.96 7.16
N GLN A 164 23.18 13.66 5.89
CA GLN A 164 24.51 13.31 5.39
C GLN A 164 25.45 14.51 5.30
N ILE A 165 24.95 15.72 5.07
CA ILE A 165 25.80 16.88 4.79
C ILE A 165 26.21 17.57 6.08
N ILE A 166 27.52 17.77 6.26
CA ILE A 166 28.01 18.66 7.31
C ILE A 166 27.94 20.10 6.77
N PRO A 167 27.10 20.98 7.34
CA PRO A 167 27.03 22.37 6.90
C PRO A 167 28.30 23.14 7.30
N PRO A 168 28.70 24.17 6.54
CA PRO A 168 29.72 25.11 6.99
C PRO A 168 29.25 25.84 8.27
N GLU A 169 30.15 26.11 9.23
CA GLU A 169 29.82 26.75 10.52
C GLU A 169 28.77 27.86 10.48
N PRO A 170 28.86 28.87 9.58
CA PRO A 170 27.89 29.97 9.58
C PRO A 170 26.47 29.57 9.15
N TYR A 171 26.26 28.38 8.61
CA TYR A 171 24.98 27.90 8.07
C TYR A 171 24.36 26.74 8.85
N VAL A 172 24.92 26.34 9.99
CA VAL A 172 24.42 25.22 10.81
C VAL A 172 22.93 25.40 11.13
N GLN A 173 22.52 26.58 11.62
CA GLN A 173 21.12 26.85 11.97
C GLN A 173 20.18 26.76 10.76
N VAL A 174 20.60 27.31 9.61
CA VAL A 174 19.81 27.26 8.38
C VAL A 174 19.70 25.82 7.85
N HIS A 175 20.75 25.01 8.06
CA HIS A 175 20.74 23.61 7.69
C HIS A 175 19.78 22.80 8.57
N GLU A 176 19.79 23.02 9.88
CA GLU A 176 18.88 22.37 10.83
C GLU A 176 17.41 22.67 10.54
N MET A 177 17.12 23.87 10.01
CA MET A 177 15.79 24.21 9.49
C MET A 177 15.34 23.37 8.30
N THR A 178 16.20 22.54 7.68
CA THR A 178 15.82 21.67 6.56
C THR A 178 15.37 20.27 6.98
N TYR A 179 15.57 19.88 8.23
CA TYR A 179 15.22 18.56 8.75
C TYR A 179 13.70 18.39 8.84
N GLY A 180 13.15 17.26 8.43
CA GLY A 180 11.70 17.05 8.52
C GLY A 180 10.89 17.88 7.52
N TRP A 181 11.52 18.54 6.54
CA TRP A 181 10.80 19.20 5.46
C TRP A 181 9.93 18.24 4.64
N THR A 182 10.17 16.94 4.72
CA THR A 182 9.32 15.93 4.08
C THR A 182 8.12 15.50 4.93
N GLU A 183 8.03 15.88 6.21
CA GLU A 183 6.91 15.56 7.11
C GLU A 183 5.55 15.85 6.46
N PRO A 184 5.29 17.04 5.89
CA PRO A 184 3.97 17.31 5.31
C PRO A 184 3.63 16.42 4.12
N ILE A 185 4.64 15.96 3.37
CA ILE A 185 4.45 15.04 2.24
C ILE A 185 4.06 13.65 2.78
N ARG A 186 4.76 13.19 3.83
CA ARG A 186 4.47 11.91 4.49
C ARG A 186 3.08 11.93 5.14
N ASP A 187 2.71 13.02 5.81
CA ASP A 187 1.38 13.22 6.40
C ASP A 187 0.27 13.21 5.34
N GLY A 188 0.51 13.84 4.19
CA GLY A 188 -0.43 13.81 3.07
C GLY A 188 -0.64 12.40 2.51
N ILE A 189 0.41 11.58 2.46
CA ILE A 189 0.33 10.17 2.07
C ILE A 189 -0.43 9.35 3.11
N SER A 190 -0.12 9.51 4.39
CA SER A 190 -0.83 8.85 5.50
C SER A 190 -2.31 9.21 5.51
N THR A 191 -2.65 10.48 5.28
CA THR A 191 -4.03 10.95 5.15
C THR A 191 -4.74 10.27 3.98
N PHE A 192 -4.08 10.17 2.83
CA PHE A 192 -4.63 9.46 1.67
C PHE A 192 -4.89 7.98 1.96
N MET A 193 -3.96 7.29 2.64
CA MET A 193 -4.14 5.90 3.04
C MET A 193 -5.30 5.73 4.02
N ASN A 194 -5.46 6.64 4.98
CA ASN A 194 -6.61 6.64 5.89
C ASN A 194 -7.93 6.80 5.14
N ILE A 195 -8.00 7.70 4.15
CA ILE A 195 -9.17 7.85 3.27
C ILE A 195 -9.47 6.53 2.53
N MET A 196 -8.46 5.84 2.00
CA MET A 196 -8.67 4.54 1.35
C MET A 196 -9.19 3.48 2.33
N LEU A 197 -8.68 3.47 3.56
CA LEU A 197 -9.14 2.56 4.59
C LEU A 197 -10.60 2.83 4.96
N GLU A 198 -10.98 4.11 5.13
CA GLU A 198 -12.37 4.51 5.37
C GLU A 198 -13.27 4.07 4.22
N LEU A 199 -12.89 4.34 2.97
CA LEU A 199 -13.63 3.91 1.77
C LEU A 199 -13.80 2.39 1.69
N SER A 200 -12.81 1.62 2.16
CA SER A 200 -12.87 0.17 2.19
C SER A 200 -13.87 -0.36 3.23
N SER A 201 -14.19 0.43 4.25
CA SER A 201 -15.11 0.04 5.33
C SER A 201 -16.58 0.37 5.05
N ILE A 202 -16.87 1.16 4.00
CA ILE A 202 -18.23 1.60 3.70
C ILE A 202 -19.11 0.42 3.26
N ASP A 203 -20.21 0.21 3.99
CA ASP A 203 -21.24 -0.74 3.58
C ASP A 203 -22.04 -0.18 2.39
N LYS A 204 -22.08 -0.98 1.32
CA LYS A 204 -22.86 -0.71 0.11
C LYS A 204 -24.34 -0.46 0.39
N LYS A 205 -24.90 -1.10 1.43
CA LYS A 205 -26.32 -0.92 1.81
C LYS A 205 -26.54 0.47 2.42
N SER A 206 -25.66 0.89 3.31
CA SER A 206 -25.71 2.21 3.95
C SER A 206 -25.47 3.35 2.96
N LEU A 207 -24.55 3.16 2.01
CA LEU A 207 -24.31 4.13 0.94
C LEU A 207 -25.56 4.29 0.04
N LYS A 208 -26.23 3.18 -0.32
CA LYS A 208 -27.46 3.21 -1.13
C LYS A 208 -28.65 3.80 -0.38
N ALA A 209 -28.71 3.62 0.94
CA ALA A 209 -29.74 4.19 1.79
C ALA A 209 -29.53 5.69 2.08
N GLY A 210 -28.40 6.27 1.67
CA GLY A 210 -28.05 7.67 1.94
C GLY A 210 -27.74 7.95 3.41
N THR A 211 -27.48 6.91 4.22
CA THR A 211 -27.22 7.05 5.66
C THR A 211 -25.75 7.36 5.98
N VAL A 212 -24.86 7.14 5.01
CA VAL A 212 -23.41 7.39 5.15
C VAL A 212 -22.94 8.18 3.93
N ASN A 213 -22.29 9.32 4.19
CA ASN A 213 -21.62 10.10 3.16
C ASN A 213 -20.20 9.55 2.93
N PRO A 214 -19.69 9.58 1.69
CA PRO A 214 -18.29 9.28 1.45
C PRO A 214 -17.40 10.29 2.21
N PRO A 215 -16.21 9.86 2.68
CA PRO A 215 -15.28 10.75 3.35
C PRO A 215 -14.89 11.91 2.44
N SER A 216 -14.66 13.08 3.03
CA SER A 216 -14.16 14.22 2.27
C SER A 216 -12.74 13.94 1.82
N PHE A 217 -12.49 14.06 0.52
CA PHE A 217 -11.13 14.04 -0.05
C PHE A 217 -10.46 15.40 0.19
N ASN A 218 -10.22 15.72 1.46
CA ASN A 218 -9.48 16.93 1.84
C ASN A 218 -8.12 16.52 2.40
N ILE A 219 -7.11 16.50 1.55
CA ILE A 219 -5.72 16.25 1.95
C ILE A 219 -5.04 17.61 2.07
N VAL A 220 -4.75 18.01 3.31
CA VAL A 220 -4.08 19.27 3.62
C VAL A 220 -2.59 18.99 3.78
N PHE A 221 -1.78 19.64 2.93
CA PHE A 221 -0.33 19.65 3.07
C PHE A 221 0.06 20.90 3.88
N SER A 222 0.47 20.70 5.12
CA SER A 222 0.88 21.78 6.04
C SER A 222 2.30 22.29 5.71
N ALA A 223 2.69 23.42 6.31
CA ALA A 223 4.10 23.79 6.37
C ALA A 223 4.84 22.86 7.37
N PRO A 224 6.13 22.56 7.15
CA PRO A 224 6.91 21.80 8.12
C PRO A 224 7.12 22.61 9.41
N ASN A 225 7.32 21.92 10.53
CA ASN A 225 7.30 22.50 11.87
C ASN A 225 8.47 23.45 12.19
N ASN A 226 9.49 23.46 11.34
CA ASN A 226 10.77 24.13 11.56
C ASN A 226 11.02 25.32 10.62
N ILE A 227 9.97 25.84 9.97
CA ILE A 227 9.97 27.10 9.21
C ILE A 227 9.32 28.21 10.04
#